data_AF-A0A7S8ERS9-F1
#
_entry.id   AF-A0A7S8ERS9-F1
#
_cell.length_a   1.000
_cell.length_b   1.000
_cell.length_c   1.000
_cell.angle_alpha   90.00
_cell.angle_beta   90.00
_cell.angle_gamma   90.00
#
_symmetry.space_group_name_H-M   'P 1'
#
loop_
_entity.id
_entity.type
_entity.pdbx_description
1 polymer ?
#
loop_
_entity_poly.entity_id
_entity_poly.type
_entity_poly.pdbx_seq_one_letter_code
_entity_poly.pdbx_strand_id
1 'polypeptide(L)'
;MNDFDPAELSAFLDGELSPARAGEIEALIATDPGMRSAFEQLKRADQQLKSVADAAAFRPDIHWPRPARWRAESWLALPLAVVMFAWVAGKLDPAMTTALFVNAISLVLFIACLAQLALGEMRASRSV
;
A
#
# COMPACT_ATOMS: atom_id res chain seq x y z
N MET A 1 43.76 -18.45 -6.85
CA MET A 1 42.33 -18.33 -6.49
C MET A 1 42.05 -16.85 -6.43
N ASN A 2 41.16 -16.35 -7.31
CA ASN A 2 40.73 -14.96 -7.20
C ASN A 2 39.96 -14.81 -5.89
N ASP A 3 40.43 -13.89 -5.06
CA ASP A 3 39.80 -13.55 -3.79
C ASP A 3 38.54 -12.76 -4.14
N PHE A 4 37.39 -13.41 -4.05
CA PHE A 4 36.09 -12.80 -4.28
C PHE A 4 35.32 -12.89 -2.95
N ASP A 5 34.71 -11.78 -2.55
CA ASP A 5 33.94 -11.70 -1.31
C ASP A 5 32.54 -12.31 -1.54
N PRO A 6 32.15 -13.38 -0.81
CA PRO A 6 30.81 -13.96 -0.87
C PRO A 6 29.66 -12.95 -0.78
N ALA A 7 29.85 -11.82 -0.09
CA ALA A 7 28.86 -10.74 -0.01
C ALA A 7 28.55 -10.11 -1.37
N GLU A 8 29.51 -10.07 -2.30
CA GLU A 8 29.30 -9.50 -3.64
C GLU A 8 28.37 -10.36 -4.51
N LEU A 9 28.33 -11.69 -4.34
CA LEU A 9 27.36 -12.54 -5.06
C LEU A 9 25.93 -12.30 -4.54
N SER A 10 25.78 -12.03 -3.24
CA SER A 10 24.49 -11.63 -2.68
C SER A 10 24.06 -10.28 -3.23
N ALA A 11 24.94 -9.28 -3.17
CA ALA A 11 24.66 -7.96 -3.72
C ALA A 11 24.36 -7.99 -5.23
N PHE A 12 25.02 -8.89 -5.98
CA PHE A 12 24.72 -9.13 -7.40
C PHE A 12 23.31 -9.71 -7.59
N LEU A 13 22.92 -10.69 -6.76
CA LEU A 13 21.58 -11.30 -6.80
C LEU A 13 20.47 -10.28 -6.47
N ASP A 14 20.71 -9.40 -5.51
CA ASP A 14 19.77 -8.35 -5.09
C ASP A 14 19.77 -7.12 -6.01
N GLY A 15 20.72 -7.05 -6.96
CA GLY A 15 20.86 -5.93 -7.90
C GLY A 15 21.44 -4.65 -7.28
N GLU A 16 22.10 -4.76 -6.13
CA GLU A 16 22.68 -3.63 -5.39
C GLU A 16 24.06 -3.21 -5.90
N LEU A 17 24.68 -4.01 -6.78
CA LEU A 17 25.96 -3.68 -7.38
C LEU A 17 25.84 -2.58 -8.44
N SER A 18 26.89 -1.76 -8.54
CA SER A 18 27.04 -0.83 -9.66
C SER A 18 27.08 -1.59 -11.00
N PRO A 19 26.61 -1.00 -12.12
CA PRO A 19 26.60 -1.68 -13.43
C PRO A 19 27.97 -2.19 -13.87
N ALA A 20 29.04 -1.46 -13.55
CA ALA A 20 30.41 -1.88 -13.86
C ALA A 20 30.79 -3.16 -13.09
N ARG A 21 30.53 -3.19 -11.78
CA ARG A 21 30.84 -4.35 -10.93
C ARG A 21 29.95 -5.55 -11.24
N ALA A 22 28.67 -5.31 -11.57
CA ALA A 22 27.76 -6.36 -12.00
C ALA A 22 28.25 -7.07 -13.27
N GLY A 23 28.75 -6.31 -14.26
CA GLY A 23 29.33 -6.90 -15.48
C GLY A 23 30.59 -7.72 -15.22
N GLU A 24 31.44 -7.31 -14.27
CA GLU A 24 32.61 -8.09 -13.85
C GLU A 24 32.22 -9.41 -13.19
N ILE A 25 31.23 -9.39 -12.28
CA ILE A 25 30.71 -10.59 -11.62
C ILE A 25 30.05 -11.53 -12.62
N GLU A 26 29.28 -11.00 -13.57
CA GLU A 26 28.66 -11.79 -14.65
C GLU A 26 29.73 -12.49 -15.51
N ALA A 27 30.80 -11.79 -15.88
CA ALA A 27 31.92 -12.37 -16.61
C ALA A 27 32.64 -13.46 -15.80
N LEU A 28 32.78 -13.28 -14.48
CA LEU A 28 33.38 -14.28 -13.60
C LEU A 28 32.49 -15.52 -13.45
N ILE A 29 31.16 -15.37 -13.33
CA ILE A 29 30.21 -16.50 -13.32
C ILE A 29 30.24 -17.27 -14.66
N ALA A 30 30.46 -16.56 -15.76
CA ALA A 30 30.57 -17.16 -17.09
C ALA A 30 31.87 -17.95 -17.28
N THR A 31 32.96 -17.56 -16.62
CA THR A 31 34.31 -18.12 -16.84
C THR A 31 34.76 -19.09 -15.77
N ASP A 32 34.31 -18.93 -14.52
CA ASP A 32 34.68 -19.78 -13.38
C ASP A 32 33.55 -20.74 -12.97
N PRO A 33 33.71 -22.06 -13.16
CA PRO A 33 32.74 -23.07 -12.73
C PRO A 33 32.46 -23.06 -11.22
N GLY A 34 33.45 -22.69 -10.40
CA GLY A 34 33.32 -22.60 -8.95
C GLY A 34 32.36 -21.48 -8.55
N MET A 35 32.54 -20.28 -9.13
CA MET A 35 31.60 -19.17 -8.96
C MET A 35 30.20 -19.51 -9.45
N ARG A 36 30.09 -20.15 -10.61
CA ARG A 36 28.78 -20.57 -11.13
C ARG A 36 28.06 -21.49 -10.15
N SER A 37 28.77 -22.46 -9.58
CA SER A 37 28.21 -23.37 -8.59
C SER A 37 27.77 -22.62 -7.32
N ALA A 38 28.59 -21.69 -6.82
CA ALA A 38 28.27 -20.88 -5.65
C ALA A 38 27.04 -19.99 -5.89
N PHE A 39 26.97 -19.32 -7.05
CA PHE A 39 25.83 -18.49 -7.44
C PHE A 39 24.53 -19.31 -7.54
N GLU A 40 24.58 -20.48 -8.18
CA GLU A 40 23.42 -21.36 -8.29
C GLU A 40 22.94 -21.89 -6.93
N GLN A 41 23.87 -22.17 -6.01
CA GLN A 41 23.51 -22.54 -4.63
C GLN A 41 22.84 -21.40 -3.89
N LEU A 42 23.41 -20.19 -3.98
CA LEU A 42 22.84 -18.99 -3.35
C LEU A 42 21.44 -18.68 -3.89
N LYS A 43 21.26 -18.75 -5.21
CA LYS A 43 19.97 -18.54 -5.88
C LYS A 43 18.90 -19.52 -5.41
N ARG A 44 19.24 -20.80 -5.21
CA ARG A 44 18.32 -21.81 -4.67
C ARG A 44 17.94 -21.51 -3.21
N ALA A 45 18.91 -21.10 -2.40
CA ALA A 45 18.66 -20.74 -1.01
C ALA A 45 17.74 -19.50 -0.90
N ASP A 46 17.97 -18.48 -1.72
CA ASP A 46 17.13 -17.29 -1.81
C ASP A 46 15.68 -17.64 -2.21
N GLN A 47 15.50 -18.47 -3.25
CA GLN A 47 14.17 -18.94 -3.66
C GLN A 47 13.46 -19.73 -2.55
N GLN A 48 14.19 -20.59 -1.84
CA GLN A 48 13.64 -21.34 -0.72
C GLN A 48 13.20 -20.39 0.40
N LEU A 49 14.03 -19.41 0.78
CA LEU A 49 13.70 -18.42 1.80
C LEU A 49 12.47 -17.60 1.39
N LYS A 50 12.41 -17.14 0.14
CA LYS A 50 11.25 -16.39 -0.40
C LYS A 50 9.97 -17.23 -0.35
N SER A 51 10.03 -18.50 -0.73
CA SER A 51 8.85 -19.39 -0.65
C SER A 51 8.38 -19.62 0.80
N VAL A 52 9.31 -19.79 1.74
CA VAL A 52 8.99 -19.95 3.16
C VAL A 52 8.41 -18.66 3.72
N ALA A 53 8.98 -17.51 3.35
CA ALA A 53 8.48 -16.19 3.74
C ALA A 53 7.07 -15.94 3.18
N ASP A 54 6.80 -16.29 1.93
CA ASP A 54 5.46 -16.19 1.33
C ASP A 54 4.45 -17.11 2.03
N ALA A 55 4.85 -18.32 2.41
CA ALA A 55 4.01 -19.24 3.16
C ALA A 55 3.78 -18.78 4.62
N ALA A 56 4.74 -18.11 5.22
CA ALA A 56 4.66 -17.55 6.57
C ALA A 56 4.04 -16.14 6.60
N ALA A 57 3.93 -15.47 5.45
CA ALA A 57 3.37 -14.14 5.35
C ALA A 57 1.91 -14.16 5.76
N PHE A 58 1.59 -13.47 6.85
CA PHE A 58 0.22 -13.18 7.21
C PHE A 58 -0.39 -12.30 6.12
N ARG A 59 -1.20 -12.91 5.25
CA ARG A 59 -2.04 -12.20 4.28
C ARG A 59 -3.44 -12.12 4.90
N PRO A 60 -3.77 -11.05 5.65
CA PRO A 60 -5.12 -10.89 6.16
C PRO A 60 -6.03 -10.83 4.93
N ASP A 61 -6.88 -11.83 4.79
CA ASP A 61 -7.89 -11.86 3.75
C ASP A 61 -8.98 -10.87 4.17
N ILE A 62 -8.68 -9.58 4.01
CA ILE A 62 -9.60 -8.49 4.33
C ILE A 62 -10.66 -8.50 3.24
N HIS A 63 -11.65 -9.35 3.44
CA HIS A 63 -12.92 -9.30 2.75
C HIS A 63 -13.61 -8.01 3.19
N TRP A 64 -13.32 -6.91 2.48
CA TRP A 64 -14.14 -5.73 2.57
C TRP A 64 -15.55 -6.13 2.15
N PRO A 65 -16.56 -6.04 3.04
CA PRO A 65 -17.92 -6.21 2.60
C PRO A 65 -18.13 -5.21 1.48
N ARG A 66 -18.33 -5.71 0.24
CA ARG A 66 -18.75 -4.86 -0.87
C ARG A 66 -19.92 -4.05 -0.34
N PRO A 67 -19.92 -2.70 -0.45
CA PRO A 67 -20.95 -1.88 0.17
C PRO A 67 -22.30 -2.35 -0.36
N ALA A 68 -22.97 -3.18 0.44
CA ALA A 68 -24.25 -3.73 0.11
C ALA A 68 -25.21 -2.56 0.22
N ARG A 69 -25.72 -2.11 -0.93
CA ARG A 69 -26.97 -1.35 -1.04
C ARG A 69 -27.02 0.05 -0.38
N TRP A 70 -25.90 0.73 -0.15
CA TRP A 70 -25.89 2.15 0.28
C TRP A 70 -26.53 3.14 -0.71
N ARG A 71 -27.02 2.67 -1.87
CA ARG A 71 -27.74 3.48 -2.87
C ARG A 71 -29.27 3.47 -2.74
N ALA A 72 -29.88 2.50 -2.03
CA ALA A 72 -31.34 2.34 -2.07
C ALA A 72 -32.09 2.94 -0.87
N GLU A 73 -31.47 3.09 0.30
CA GLU A 73 -32.16 3.56 1.52
C GLU A 73 -31.76 4.98 1.97
N SER A 74 -30.73 5.57 1.34
CA SER A 74 -30.19 6.90 1.70
C SER A 74 -31.11 8.08 1.32
N TRP A 75 -32.15 7.86 0.52
CA TRP A 75 -33.08 8.94 0.14
C TRP A 75 -33.92 9.44 1.33
N LEU A 76 -34.16 8.60 2.34
CA LEU A 76 -34.85 9.00 3.57
C LEU A 76 -33.89 9.54 4.65
N ALA A 77 -32.59 9.25 4.56
CA ALA A 77 -31.61 9.70 5.54
C ALA A 77 -31.43 11.23 5.53
N LEU A 78 -31.45 11.85 4.34
CA LEU A 78 -31.31 13.29 4.19
C LEU A 78 -32.50 14.08 4.81
N PRO A 79 -33.78 13.80 4.48
CA PRO A 79 -34.88 14.51 5.10
C PRO A 79 -34.96 14.25 6.61
N LEU A 80 -34.65 13.04 7.09
CA LEU A 80 -34.62 12.74 8.51
C LEU A 80 -33.53 13.54 9.25
N ALA A 81 -32.33 13.63 8.69
CA ALA A 81 -31.25 14.43 9.25
C ALA A 81 -31.61 15.93 9.30
N VAL A 82 -32.29 16.45 8.28
CA VAL A 82 -32.78 17.85 8.27
C VAL A 82 -33.82 18.08 9.36
N VAL A 83 -34.79 17.17 9.52
CA VAL A 83 -35.82 17.28 10.58
C VAL A 83 -35.21 17.20 11.96
N MET A 84 -34.28 16.26 12.19
CA MET A 84 -33.57 16.16 13.47
C MET A 84 -32.75 17.40 13.76
N PHE A 85 -32.03 17.93 12.77
CA PHE A 85 -31.25 19.15 12.91
C PHE A 85 -32.14 20.35 13.25
N ALA A 86 -33.27 20.53 12.56
CA ALA A 86 -34.23 21.59 12.84
C ALA A 86 -34.84 21.48 14.25
N TRP A 87 -35.16 20.26 14.70
CA TRP A 87 -35.69 20.02 16.05
C TRP A 87 -34.67 20.33 17.14
N VAL A 88 -33.40 19.93 16.94
CA VAL A 88 -32.31 20.21 17.88
C VAL A 88 -31.95 21.70 17.88
N ALA A 89 -31.88 22.35 16.71
CA ALA A 89 -31.59 23.77 16.57
C ALA A 89 -32.62 24.65 17.29
N GLY A 90 -33.89 24.26 17.31
CA GLY A 90 -34.94 24.96 18.07
C GLY A 90 -34.77 24.89 19.60
N LYS A 91 -33.91 24.00 20.10
CA LYS A 91 -33.61 23.85 21.54
C LYS A 91 -32.25 24.39 21.95
N LEU A 92 -31.40 24.78 21.00
CA LEU A 92 -30.05 25.26 21.24
C LEU A 92 -29.96 26.78 21.12
N ASP A 93 -29.01 27.36 21.85
CA ASP A 93 -28.62 28.76 21.66
C ASP A 93 -28.18 28.98 20.19
N PRO A 94 -28.61 30.07 19.53
CA PRO A 94 -28.15 30.45 18.20
C PRO A 94 -26.63 30.32 17.98
N ALA A 95 -25.82 30.65 18.99
CA ALA A 95 -24.37 30.52 18.91
C ALA A 95 -23.92 29.05 18.75
N MET A 96 -24.52 28.12 19.49
CA MET A 96 -24.22 26.68 19.38
C MET A 96 -24.70 26.10 18.04
N THR A 97 -25.87 26.54 17.55
CA THR A 97 -26.40 26.10 16.26
C THR A 97 -25.47 26.50 15.11
N THR A 98 -24.96 27.74 15.11
CA THR A 98 -23.98 28.17 14.10
C THR A 98 -22.68 27.38 14.16
N ALA A 99 -22.16 27.10 15.36
CA ALA A 99 -20.94 26.30 15.53
C ALA A 99 -21.10 24.86 15.02
N LEU A 100 -22.25 24.22 15.28
CA LEU A 100 -22.55 22.88 14.77
C LEU A 100 -22.64 22.87 13.24
N PHE A 101 -23.27 23.89 12.65
CA PHE A 101 -23.41 23.99 11.20
C PHE A 101 -22.05 24.14 10.49
N VAL A 102 -21.19 25.01 11.02
CA VAL A 102 -19.82 25.19 10.50
C VAL A 102 -19.04 23.88 10.59
N ASN A 103 -19.07 23.20 11.75
CA ASN A 103 -18.37 21.91 11.91
C ASN A 103 -18.90 20.83 10.96
N ALA A 104 -20.22 20.75 10.76
CA ALA A 104 -20.82 19.81 9.83
C ALA A 104 -20.32 20.04 8.39
N ILE A 105 -20.26 21.31 7.94
CA ILE A 105 -19.72 21.67 6.63
C ILE A 105 -18.24 21.30 6.53
N SER A 106 -17.44 21.67 7.54
CA SER A 106 -16.01 21.36 7.58
C SER A 106 -15.75 19.85 7.48
N LEU A 107 -16.55 19.05 8.19
CA LEU A 107 -16.45 17.59 8.16
C LEU A 107 -16.77 17.03 6.77
N VAL A 108 -17.84 17.51 6.12
CA VAL A 108 -18.20 17.09 4.76
C VAL A 108 -17.10 17.41 3.76
N LEU A 109 -16.54 18.63 3.81
CA LEU A 109 -15.43 19.03 2.95
C LEU A 109 -14.17 18.19 3.20
N PHE A 110 -13.86 17.91 4.47
CA PHE A 110 -12.72 17.09 4.85
C PHE A 110 -12.85 15.66 4.33
N ILE A 111 -14.03 15.03 4.48
CA ILE A 111 -14.31 13.70 3.95
C ILE A 111 -14.19 13.69 2.41
N ALA A 112 -14.72 14.70 1.73
CA ALA A 112 -14.60 14.81 0.28
C ALA A 112 -13.13 14.93 -0.17
N CYS A 113 -12.32 15.70 0.55
CA CYS A 113 -10.89 15.84 0.29
C CYS A 113 -10.13 14.51 0.48
N LEU A 114 -10.37 13.81 1.59
CA LEU A 114 -9.79 12.48 1.84
C LEU A 114 -10.17 11.47 0.76
N ALA A 115 -11.44 11.47 0.34
CA ALA A 115 -11.89 10.60 -0.74
C ALA A 115 -11.16 10.90 -2.06
N GLN A 116 -10.91 12.17 -2.38
CA GLN A 116 -10.15 12.55 -3.57
C GLN A 116 -8.68 12.11 -3.49
N LEU A 117 -8.03 12.25 -2.33
CA LEU A 117 -6.66 11.79 -2.13
C LEU A 117 -6.56 10.27 -2.31
N ALA A 118 -7.44 9.51 -1.65
CA ALA A 118 -7.48 8.06 -1.77
C ALA A 118 -7.75 7.57 -3.21
N LEU A 119 -8.65 8.26 -3.93
CA LEU A 119 -8.92 7.97 -5.35
C LEU A 119 -7.74 8.35 -6.26
N GLY A 120 -6.96 9.38 -5.89
CA GLY A 120 -5.76 9.81 -6.60
C GLY A 120 -4.64 8.77 -6.53
N GLU A 121 -4.34 8.26 -5.33
CA GLU A 121 -3.34 7.21 -5.13
C GLU A 121 -3.68 5.92 -5.89
N MET A 122 -4.96 5.54 -5.92
CA MET A 122 -5.44 4.38 -6.69
C MET A 122 -5.34 4.56 -8.21
N ARG A 123 -5.34 5.80 -8.72
CA ARG A 123 -5.10 6.07 -10.14
C ARG A 123 -3.63 6.00 -10.49
N ALA A 124 -2.76 6.51 -9.63
CA ALA A 124 -1.31 6.50 -9.83
C ALA A 124 -0.72 5.08 -9.83
N SER A 125 -1.27 4.17 -9.01
CA SER A 125 -0.82 2.77 -8.95
C SER A 125 -1.29 1.89 -10.11
N ARG A 126 -2.26 2.34 -10.93
CA ARG A 126 -2.70 1.64 -12.15
C ARG A 126 -1.97 2.05 -13.42
N SER A 127 -1.18 3.13 -13.37
CA SER A 127 -0.41 3.66 -14.50
C SER A 127 1.04 3.20 -14.56
N VAL A 128 1.45 2.30 -13.65
CA VAL A 128 2.76 1.63 -13.59
C VAL A 128 2.53 0.15 -13.89
#